data_AF-A0AAE0HSZ4-F1
#
_entry.id   AF-A0AAE0HSZ4-F1
#
_cell.length_a   1.000
_cell.length_b   1.000
_cell.length_c   1.000
_cell.angle_alpha   90.00
_cell.angle_beta   90.00
_cell.angle_gamma   90.00
#
_symmetry.space_group_name_H-M   'P 1'
#
loop_
_entity.id
_entity.type
_entity.pdbx_description
1 polymer ?
#
loop_
_entity_poly.entity_id
_entity_poly.type
_entity_poly.pdbx_seq_one_letter_code
_entity_poly.pdbx_strand_id
1 'polypeptide(L)'
;MSFFPDIVATMTAGYLSASAVMSLGIANGQDGIVVEGGDTTGISPEAREGIQQSQEEIKDVVTKLEKSDPCAAADAQELEEKLKKEHKHVWDGPKQFGRFVGGELAKGLLLTNGMQAAQNVYRNLAKATPSDASADEPQAKIIQAINQRGMIIQGALNTWLQWQAAHYGDRENLGTIPIPGLENGMQLFEILQNRISSLSDQRDNLASLLNTVVQTKTLAAVKALLSADIAYAQAVVDVSNMINEQMGQMTDAGLPTMLAEAQGALSTLVAANA
;
A
#
# COMPACT_ATOMS: atom_id res chain seq x y z
N MET A 1 0.46 -16.17 3.90
CA MET A 1 -0.78 -15.68 4.53
C MET A 1 -1.44 -14.73 3.55
N SER A 2 -2.78 -14.68 3.53
CA SER A 2 -3.56 -14.02 2.49
C SER A 2 -3.88 -12.58 2.89
N PHE A 3 -3.47 -11.60 2.08
CA PHE A 3 -3.55 -10.17 2.42
C PHE A 3 -4.99 -9.62 2.40
N PHE A 4 -5.77 -10.00 1.39
CA PHE A 4 -7.10 -9.43 1.15
C PHE A 4 -8.14 -9.81 2.22
N PRO A 5 -8.29 -11.10 2.61
CA PRO A 5 -9.28 -11.49 3.61
C PRO A 5 -9.04 -10.84 4.98
N ASP A 6 -7.78 -10.67 5.39
CA ASP A 6 -7.40 -10.17 6.71
C ASP A 6 -7.73 -8.67 6.89
N ILE A 7 -7.51 -7.86 5.85
CA ILE A 7 -7.86 -6.44 5.89
C ILE A 7 -9.38 -6.25 5.84
N VAL A 8 -10.10 -7.04 5.03
CA VAL A 8 -11.55 -6.90 4.94
C VAL A 8 -12.23 -7.31 6.25
N ALA A 9 -11.73 -8.36 6.92
CA ALA A 9 -12.17 -8.71 8.27
C ALA A 9 -11.96 -7.54 9.26
N THR A 10 -10.81 -6.87 9.19
CA THR A 10 -10.52 -5.67 10.00
C THR A 10 -11.53 -4.55 9.73
N MET A 11 -11.87 -4.30 8.47
CA MET A 11 -12.82 -3.25 8.09
C MET A 11 -14.23 -3.55 8.60
N THR A 12 -14.70 -4.80 8.49
CA THR A 12 -15.99 -5.22 9.08
C THR A 12 -16.01 -5.07 10.60
N ALA A 13 -14.90 -5.35 11.29
CA ALA A 13 -14.81 -5.17 12.74
C ALA A 13 -14.85 -3.69 13.18
N GLY A 14 -14.48 -2.75 12.30
CA GLY A 14 -14.46 -1.30 12.56
C GLY A 14 -15.69 -0.52 12.10
N TYR A 15 -16.78 -1.18 11.73
CA TYR A 15 -18.03 -0.60 11.20
C TYR A 15 -17.90 0.15 9.85
N LEU A 16 -16.80 -0.02 9.12
CA LEU A 16 -16.65 0.54 7.78
C LEU A 16 -17.04 -0.51 6.74
N SER A 17 -17.98 -0.16 5.85
CA SER A 17 -18.23 -0.98 4.67
C SER A 17 -17.05 -0.83 3.72
N ALA A 18 -16.66 -1.92 3.06
CA ALA A 18 -15.56 -1.92 2.13
C ALA A 18 -15.80 -1.09 0.85
N SER A 19 -17.05 -0.95 0.44
CA SER A 19 -17.57 0.00 -0.55
C SER A 19 -17.40 1.44 -0.07
N ALA A 20 -17.73 1.74 1.20
CA ALA A 20 -17.48 3.04 1.81
C ALA A 20 -15.97 3.34 1.86
N VAL A 21 -15.14 2.33 2.06
CA VAL A 21 -13.67 2.40 2.12
C VAL A 21 -13.03 2.64 0.74
N MET A 22 -13.49 1.92 -0.29
CA MET A 22 -13.10 2.20 -1.67
C MET A 22 -13.57 3.60 -2.10
N SER A 23 -14.68 4.09 -1.53
CA SER A 23 -15.15 5.47 -1.74
C SER A 23 -14.56 6.52 -0.78
N LEU A 24 -13.93 6.15 0.33
CA LEU A 24 -13.30 7.09 1.27
C LEU A 24 -11.96 7.57 0.74
N GLY A 25 -11.35 6.80 -0.17
CA GLY A 25 -10.34 7.32 -1.09
C GLY A 25 -10.85 8.45 -2.00
N ILE A 26 -12.19 8.61 -2.14
CA ILE A 26 -12.86 9.62 -2.99
C ILE A 26 -13.32 10.84 -2.16
N ALA A 27 -13.68 10.66 -0.87
CA ALA A 27 -14.37 11.71 -0.09
C ALA A 27 -13.46 12.72 0.63
N ASN A 28 -12.14 12.50 0.71
CA ASN A 28 -11.19 13.42 1.34
C ASN A 28 -10.46 14.36 0.36
N GLY A 29 -11.00 14.55 -0.85
CA GLY A 29 -10.46 15.49 -1.84
C GLY A 29 -9.38 14.94 -2.76
N GLN A 30 -9.35 13.62 -2.97
CA GLN A 30 -8.69 13.03 -4.13
C GLN A 30 -9.77 12.29 -4.93
N ASP A 31 -10.07 12.80 -6.12
CA ASP A 31 -11.04 12.18 -7.01
C ASP A 31 -10.61 10.76 -7.35
N GLY A 32 -11.51 9.82 -7.09
CA GLY A 32 -11.58 8.51 -7.73
C GLY A 32 -10.46 7.50 -7.41
N ILE A 33 -10.85 6.23 -7.33
CA ILE A 33 -9.92 5.11 -7.57
C ILE A 33 -9.39 5.14 -9.03
N VAL A 34 -10.00 5.95 -9.90
CA VAL A 34 -9.32 6.56 -11.04
C VAL A 34 -8.73 7.87 -10.58
N VAL A 35 -7.42 7.95 -10.64
CA VAL A 35 -6.59 9.15 -10.53
C VAL A 35 -7.13 10.25 -11.45
N GLU A 36 -8.14 11.01 -11.02
CA GLU A 36 -8.48 12.31 -11.60
C GLU A 36 -7.70 13.35 -10.81
N GLY A 37 -6.39 13.44 -11.08
CA GLY A 37 -5.53 14.42 -10.41
C GLY A 37 -4.03 14.13 -10.53
N GLY A 38 -3.66 12.86 -10.72
CA GLY A 38 -2.37 12.51 -11.29
C GLY A 38 -2.45 12.61 -12.80
N ASP A 39 -1.43 13.17 -13.42
CA ASP A 39 -1.32 13.27 -14.88
C ASP A 39 -1.25 11.85 -15.49
N THR A 40 -2.40 11.23 -15.72
CA THR A 40 -2.48 9.91 -16.36
C THR A 40 -2.26 10.01 -17.87
N THR A 41 -2.05 11.21 -18.43
CA THR A 41 -1.88 11.41 -19.87
C THR A 41 -0.64 10.69 -20.42
N GLY A 42 0.34 10.39 -19.56
CA GLY A 42 1.52 9.59 -19.90
C GLY A 42 1.37 8.06 -19.80
N ILE A 43 0.29 7.54 -19.18
CA ILE A 43 0.09 6.08 -19.07
C ILE A 43 -0.47 5.53 -20.38
N SER A 44 0.19 4.51 -20.94
CA SER A 44 -0.27 3.87 -22.18
C SER A 44 -1.70 3.31 -22.02
N PRO A 45 -2.51 3.30 -23.10
CA PRO A 45 -3.87 2.75 -23.04
C PRO A 45 -3.92 1.32 -22.48
N GLU A 46 -2.97 0.47 -22.86
CA GLU A 46 -2.87 -0.91 -22.41
C GLU A 46 -2.55 -1.01 -20.92
N ALA A 47 -1.61 -0.20 -20.42
CA ALA A 47 -1.29 -0.16 -19.00
C ALA A 47 -2.47 0.38 -18.19
N ARG A 48 -3.16 1.41 -18.68
CA ARG A 48 -4.38 1.94 -18.05
C ARG A 48 -5.49 0.90 -18.00
N GLU A 49 -5.72 0.16 -19.08
CA GLU A 49 -6.67 -0.95 -19.12
C GLU A 49 -6.32 -2.02 -18.07
N GLY A 50 -5.05 -2.39 -17.96
CA GLY A 50 -4.57 -3.32 -16.95
C GLY A 50 -4.82 -2.83 -15.52
N ILE A 51 -4.52 -1.56 -15.23
CA ILE A 51 -4.77 -0.94 -13.92
C ILE A 51 -6.26 -1.02 -13.57
N GLN A 52 -7.13 -0.61 -14.49
CA GLN A 52 -8.59 -0.59 -14.28
C GLN A 52 -9.13 -2.00 -14.02
N GLN A 53 -8.74 -2.99 -14.83
CA GLN A 53 -9.17 -4.38 -14.66
C GLN A 53 -8.83 -4.92 -13.27
N SER A 54 -7.58 -4.70 -12.82
CA SER A 54 -7.15 -5.17 -11.50
C SER A 54 -7.92 -4.51 -10.36
N GLN A 55 -8.18 -3.20 -10.46
CA GLN A 55 -8.97 -2.47 -9.48
C GLN A 55 -10.43 -2.92 -9.44
N GLU A 56 -11.04 -3.21 -10.60
CA GLU A 56 -12.40 -3.72 -10.70
C GLU A 56 -12.54 -5.13 -10.10
N GLU A 57 -11.59 -6.02 -10.37
CA GLU A 57 -11.57 -7.38 -9.80
C GLU A 57 -11.47 -7.35 -8.27
N ILE A 58 -10.60 -6.49 -7.73
CA ILE A 58 -10.48 -6.30 -6.27
C ILE A 58 -11.77 -5.71 -5.71
N LYS A 59 -12.36 -4.71 -6.37
CA LYS A 59 -13.63 -4.10 -5.94
C LYS A 59 -14.77 -5.12 -5.91
N ASP A 60 -14.84 -6.03 -6.88
CA ASP A 60 -15.85 -7.10 -6.91
C ASP A 60 -15.72 -8.02 -5.69
N VAL A 61 -14.52 -8.57 -5.45
CA VAL A 61 -14.23 -9.43 -4.29
C VAL A 61 -14.56 -8.72 -2.98
N VAL A 62 -14.14 -7.46 -2.86
CA VAL A 62 -14.41 -6.63 -1.70
C VAL A 62 -15.92 -6.47 -1.48
N THR A 63 -16.68 -6.18 -2.55
CA THR A 63 -18.14 -6.04 -2.49
C THR A 63 -18.84 -7.34 -2.07
N LYS A 64 -18.33 -8.49 -2.53
CA LYS A 64 -18.85 -9.81 -2.14
C LYS A 64 -18.60 -10.10 -0.66
N LEU A 65 -17.41 -9.77 -0.15
CA LEU A 65 -17.06 -9.94 1.26
C LEU A 65 -17.96 -9.08 2.17
N GLU A 66 -18.26 -7.84 1.78
CA GLU A 66 -19.19 -6.98 2.53
C GLU A 66 -20.58 -7.57 2.68
N LYS A 67 -21.05 -8.21 1.60
CA LYS A 67 -22.37 -8.84 1.55
C LYS A 67 -22.39 -10.18 2.29
N SER A 68 -21.28 -10.57 2.93
CA SER A 68 -21.10 -11.87 3.57
C SER A 68 -21.41 -13.01 2.61
N ASP A 69 -21.08 -12.85 1.33
CA ASP A 69 -21.27 -13.90 0.34
C ASP A 69 -20.40 -15.11 0.75
N PRO A 70 -20.99 -16.31 0.87
CA PRO A 70 -20.29 -17.50 1.34
C PRO A 70 -19.09 -17.89 0.45
N CYS A 71 -19.03 -17.43 -0.79
CA CYS A 71 -17.91 -17.66 -1.72
C CYS A 71 -16.82 -16.59 -1.64
N ALA A 72 -17.09 -15.44 -1.01
CA ALA A 72 -16.21 -14.27 -1.10
C ALA A 72 -14.79 -14.49 -0.55
N ALA A 73 -14.66 -15.31 0.49
CA ALA A 73 -13.35 -15.68 1.03
C ALA A 73 -12.54 -16.55 0.06
N ALA A 74 -13.22 -17.46 -0.66
CA ALA A 74 -12.59 -18.27 -1.70
C ALA A 74 -12.22 -17.42 -2.92
N ASP A 75 -13.11 -16.53 -3.35
CA ASP A 75 -12.85 -15.56 -4.44
C ASP A 75 -11.66 -14.66 -4.11
N ALA A 76 -11.52 -14.20 -2.87
CA ALA A 76 -10.39 -13.39 -2.42
C ALA A 76 -9.06 -14.16 -2.47
N GLN A 77 -9.06 -15.43 -2.07
CA GLN A 77 -7.89 -16.29 -2.16
C GLN A 77 -7.53 -16.59 -3.62
N GLU A 78 -8.53 -16.85 -4.47
CA GLU A 78 -8.33 -17.07 -5.90
C GLU A 78 -7.74 -15.83 -6.59
N LEU A 79 -8.28 -14.64 -6.28
CA LEU A 79 -7.77 -13.39 -6.82
C LEU A 79 -6.33 -13.13 -6.39
N GLU A 80 -5.98 -13.39 -5.12
CA GLU A 80 -4.60 -13.26 -4.66
C GLU A 80 -3.65 -14.21 -5.40
N GLU A 81 -4.02 -15.48 -5.54
CA GLU A 81 -3.23 -16.45 -6.28
C GLU A 81 -3.11 -16.09 -7.76
N LYS A 82 -4.17 -15.50 -8.35
CA LYS A 82 -4.14 -14.96 -9.71
C LYS A 82 -3.13 -13.81 -9.80
N LEU A 83 -3.20 -12.82 -8.91
CA LEU A 83 -2.27 -11.67 -8.91
C LEU A 83 -0.82 -12.14 -8.74
N LYS A 84 -0.54 -13.09 -7.84
CA LYS A 84 0.80 -13.69 -7.69
C LYS A 84 1.29 -14.40 -8.95
N LYS A 85 0.41 -15.07 -9.69
CA LYS A 85 0.75 -15.69 -10.98
C LYS A 85 1.02 -14.62 -12.04
N GLU A 86 0.21 -13.57 -12.10
CA GLU A 86 0.38 -12.46 -13.02
C GLU A 86 1.69 -11.69 -12.78
N HIS A 87 2.21 -11.65 -11.55
CA HIS A 87 3.54 -11.07 -11.26
C HIS A 87 4.67 -11.72 -12.06
N LYS A 88 4.56 -13.02 -12.41
CA LYS A 88 5.56 -13.70 -13.26
C LYS A 88 5.56 -13.19 -14.70
N HIS A 89 4.46 -12.56 -15.11
CA HIS A 89 4.20 -12.05 -16.45
C HIS A 89 4.21 -10.52 -16.49
N VAL A 90 4.64 -9.85 -15.41
CA VAL A 90 4.62 -8.39 -15.28
C VAL A 90 5.42 -7.69 -16.38
N TRP A 91 6.38 -8.39 -16.99
CA TRP A 91 7.22 -7.90 -18.08
C TRP A 91 6.75 -8.32 -19.48
N ASP A 92 5.67 -9.10 -19.61
CA ASP A 92 5.16 -9.59 -20.90
C ASP A 92 4.56 -8.47 -21.76
N GLY A 93 4.23 -7.34 -21.15
CA GLY A 93 3.80 -6.14 -21.84
C GLY A 93 3.21 -5.07 -20.93
N PRO A 94 2.89 -3.88 -21.47
CA PRO A 94 2.37 -2.75 -20.69
C PRO A 94 1.07 -3.09 -19.95
N LYS A 95 0.22 -3.94 -20.52
CA LYS A 95 -1.04 -4.37 -19.90
C LYS A 95 -0.82 -5.19 -18.63
N GLN A 96 0.06 -6.18 -18.69
CA GLN A 96 0.40 -7.03 -17.56
C GLN A 96 1.10 -6.21 -16.47
N PHE A 97 1.99 -5.30 -16.86
CA PHE A 97 2.57 -4.33 -15.95
C PHE A 97 1.52 -3.44 -15.27
N GLY A 98 0.56 -2.94 -16.07
CA GLY A 98 -0.58 -2.17 -15.57
C GLY A 98 -1.42 -2.93 -14.55
N ARG A 99 -1.69 -4.22 -14.77
CA ARG A 99 -2.42 -5.07 -13.81
C ARG A 99 -1.70 -5.20 -12.47
N PHE A 100 -0.38 -5.40 -12.51
CA PHE A 100 0.46 -5.39 -11.32
C PHE A 100 0.33 -4.06 -10.57
N VAL A 101 0.51 -2.93 -11.26
CA VAL A 101 0.38 -1.60 -10.67
C VAL A 101 -1.01 -1.40 -10.05
N GLY A 102 -2.08 -1.73 -10.77
CA GLY A 102 -3.44 -1.63 -10.25
C GLY A 102 -3.67 -2.45 -8.99
N GLY A 103 -3.11 -3.66 -8.94
CA GLY A 103 -3.19 -4.54 -7.78
C GLY A 103 -2.47 -3.94 -6.57
N GLU A 104 -1.26 -3.43 -6.77
CA GLU A 104 -0.45 -2.80 -5.72
C GLU A 104 -1.07 -1.51 -5.15
N LEU A 105 -1.69 -0.70 -6.02
CA LEU A 105 -2.44 0.50 -5.62
C LEU A 105 -3.65 0.11 -4.76
N ALA A 106 -4.44 -0.87 -5.20
CA ALA A 106 -5.62 -1.32 -4.49
C ALA A 106 -5.27 -1.96 -3.13
N LYS A 107 -4.18 -2.74 -3.06
CA LYS A 107 -3.69 -3.29 -1.80
C LYS A 107 -3.39 -2.21 -0.77
N GLY A 108 -2.66 -1.16 -1.18
CA GLY A 108 -2.31 -0.06 -0.29
C GLY A 108 -3.50 0.76 0.20
N LEU A 109 -4.51 0.95 -0.65
CA LEU A 109 -5.78 1.57 -0.25
C LEU A 109 -6.50 0.73 0.81
N LEU A 110 -6.59 -0.59 0.60
CA LEU A 110 -7.20 -1.49 1.58
C LEU A 110 -6.49 -1.40 2.93
N LEU A 111 -5.15 -1.49 2.95
CA LEU A 111 -4.40 -1.43 4.21
C LEU A 111 -4.65 -0.12 4.96
N THR A 112 -4.62 1.02 4.26
CA THR A 112 -4.88 2.35 4.84
C THR A 112 -6.25 2.40 5.50
N ASN A 113 -7.27 1.89 4.82
CA ASN A 113 -8.62 1.87 5.36
C ASN A 113 -8.80 0.86 6.50
N GLY A 114 -8.12 -0.28 6.46
CA GLY A 114 -8.04 -1.21 7.58
C GLY A 114 -7.47 -0.54 8.84
N MET A 115 -6.40 0.25 8.70
CA MET A 115 -5.82 1.00 9.80
C MET A 115 -6.79 2.04 10.39
N GLN A 116 -7.57 2.71 9.54
CA GLN A 116 -8.60 3.65 9.99
C GLN A 116 -9.74 2.95 10.73
N ALA A 117 -10.17 1.78 10.23
CA ALA A 117 -11.15 0.93 10.89
C ALA A 117 -10.66 0.53 12.30
N ALA A 118 -9.41 0.09 12.43
CA ALA A 118 -8.82 -0.21 13.73
C ALA A 118 -8.79 1.01 14.65
N GLN A 119 -8.48 2.22 14.13
CA GLN A 119 -8.56 3.45 14.92
C GLN A 119 -9.96 3.71 15.49
N ASN A 120 -11.01 3.42 14.71
CA ASN A 120 -12.39 3.56 15.17
C ASN A 120 -12.72 2.55 16.27
N VAL A 121 -12.25 1.31 16.16
CA VAL A 121 -12.39 0.30 17.22
C VAL A 121 -11.79 0.82 18.53
N TYR A 122 -10.54 1.28 18.52
CA TYR A 122 -9.89 1.80 19.73
C TYR A 122 -10.53 3.08 20.27
N ARG A 123 -10.97 4.00 19.39
CA ARG A 123 -11.74 5.18 19.80
C ARG A 123 -13.06 4.82 20.49
N ASN A 124 -13.73 3.78 20.04
CA ASN A 124 -14.99 3.34 20.63
C ASN A 124 -14.77 2.60 21.96
N LEU A 125 -13.73 1.79 22.08
CA LEU A 125 -13.33 1.15 23.34
C LEU A 125 -13.04 2.19 24.42
N ALA A 126 -12.26 3.23 24.08
CA ALA A 126 -11.95 4.32 25.01
C ALA A 126 -13.19 5.10 25.49
N LYS A 127 -14.24 5.20 24.66
CA LYS A 127 -15.52 5.82 25.05
C LYS A 127 -16.40 4.93 25.93
N ALA A 128 -16.30 3.62 25.78
CA ALA A 128 -17.15 2.64 26.49
C ALA A 128 -16.67 2.38 27.92
N THR A 129 -15.43 2.74 28.27
CA THR A 129 -14.83 2.49 29.59
C THR A 129 -14.41 3.80 30.27
N PRO A 130 -15.33 4.51 30.97
CA PRO A 130 -15.02 5.83 31.55
C PRO A 130 -14.10 5.79 32.78
N SER A 131 -13.76 4.61 33.31
CA SER A 131 -13.14 4.47 34.65
C SER A 131 -11.68 3.98 34.67
N ASP A 132 -11.11 3.52 33.55
CA ASP A 132 -9.71 3.04 33.47
C ASP A 132 -8.97 3.72 32.31
N ALA A 133 -9.10 5.05 32.24
CA ALA A 133 -8.57 5.89 31.15
C ALA A 133 -7.04 5.81 30.90
N SER A 134 -6.28 5.04 31.71
CA SER A 134 -4.82 4.91 31.57
C SER A 134 -4.35 3.72 30.73
N ALA A 135 -5.17 2.68 30.55
CA ALA A 135 -4.74 1.44 29.88
C ALA A 135 -4.96 1.44 28.35
N ASP A 136 -5.90 2.25 27.83
CA ASP A 136 -6.26 2.31 26.40
C ASP A 136 -5.73 3.56 25.65
N GLU A 137 -5.26 4.56 26.39
CA GLU A 137 -4.70 5.80 25.84
C GLU A 137 -3.43 5.57 24.99
N PRO A 138 -2.48 4.70 25.39
CA PRO A 138 -1.29 4.43 24.59
C PRO A 138 -1.61 3.76 23.25
N GLN A 139 -2.55 2.80 23.22
CA GLN A 139 -2.95 2.08 22.01
C GLN A 139 -3.58 3.02 20.99
N ALA A 140 -4.51 3.87 21.45
CA ALA A 140 -5.19 4.84 20.60
C ALA A 140 -4.20 5.86 20.00
N LYS A 141 -3.23 6.33 20.80
CA LYS A 141 -2.16 7.24 20.32
C LYS A 141 -1.27 6.58 19.28
N ILE A 142 -0.83 5.33 19.50
CA ILE A 142 -0.02 4.59 18.53
C ILE A 142 -0.78 4.39 17.22
N ILE A 143 -2.03 3.92 17.29
CA ILE A 143 -2.84 3.71 16.08
C ILE A 143 -3.13 5.03 15.36
N GLN A 144 -3.29 6.14 16.09
CA GLN A 144 -3.41 7.47 15.47
C GLN A 144 -2.13 7.85 14.71
N ALA A 145 -0.94 7.65 15.29
CA ALA A 145 0.33 7.93 14.62
C ALA A 145 0.51 7.06 13.35
N ILE A 146 0.19 5.76 13.44
CA ILE A 146 0.18 4.83 12.29
C ILE A 146 -0.76 5.32 11.17
N ASN A 147 -1.92 5.86 11.51
CA ASN A 147 -2.85 6.40 10.51
C ASN A 147 -2.38 7.71 9.90
N GLN A 148 -1.85 8.63 10.71
CA GLN A 148 -1.35 9.93 10.23
C GLN A 148 -0.23 9.76 9.21
N ARG A 149 0.72 8.86 9.48
CA ARG A 149 1.82 8.57 8.55
C ARG A 149 1.39 7.69 7.38
N GLY A 150 0.39 6.83 7.56
CA GLY A 150 -0.03 5.84 6.57
C GLY A 150 -0.41 6.49 5.24
N MET A 151 -1.10 7.63 5.28
CA MET A 151 -1.44 8.41 4.08
C MET A 151 -0.21 8.92 3.32
N ILE A 152 0.82 9.37 4.05
CA ILE A 152 2.06 9.91 3.46
C ILE A 152 2.81 8.78 2.74
N ILE A 153 3.01 7.67 3.44
CA ILE A 153 3.72 6.51 2.89
C ILE A 153 2.98 5.92 1.69
N GLN A 154 1.66 5.77 1.79
CA GLN A 154 0.85 5.29 0.68
C GLN A 154 0.91 6.23 -0.54
N GLY A 155 0.93 7.55 -0.30
CA GLY A 155 1.09 8.56 -1.34
C GLY A 155 2.42 8.43 -2.09
N ALA A 156 3.53 8.16 -1.39
CA ALA A 156 4.82 7.92 -2.02
C ALA A 156 4.81 6.69 -2.94
N LEU A 157 4.31 5.55 -2.45
CA LEU A 157 4.22 4.33 -3.26
C LEU A 157 3.30 4.50 -4.47
N ASN A 158 2.14 5.14 -4.29
CA ASN A 158 1.21 5.40 -5.38
C ASN A 158 1.88 6.20 -6.50
N THR A 159 2.60 7.26 -6.11
CA THR A 159 3.31 8.13 -7.03
C THR A 159 4.35 7.34 -7.84
N TRP A 160 5.16 6.50 -7.19
CA TRP A 160 6.17 5.71 -7.89
C TRP A 160 5.56 4.64 -8.81
N LEU A 161 4.53 3.93 -8.36
CA LEU A 161 3.82 2.94 -9.16
C LEU A 161 3.18 3.56 -10.41
N GLN A 162 2.56 4.73 -10.27
CA GLN A 162 1.99 5.47 -11.40
C GLN A 162 3.06 5.98 -12.35
N TRP A 163 4.16 6.51 -11.82
CA TRP A 163 5.30 6.93 -12.65
C TRP A 163 5.86 5.74 -13.44
N GLN A 164 6.00 4.56 -12.82
CA GLN A 164 6.44 3.36 -13.52
C GLN A 164 5.46 2.93 -14.61
N ALA A 165 4.15 3.00 -14.36
CA ALA A 165 3.16 2.69 -15.39
C ALA A 165 3.24 3.66 -16.59
N ALA A 166 3.50 4.95 -16.33
CA ALA A 166 3.67 5.96 -17.36
C ALA A 166 4.95 5.75 -18.19
N HIS A 167 6.03 5.30 -17.56
CA HIS A 167 7.33 5.18 -18.21
C HIS A 167 7.70 3.73 -18.59
N TYR A 168 6.75 2.80 -18.53
CA TYR A 168 7.00 1.40 -18.88
C TYR A 168 7.53 1.26 -20.32
N GLY A 169 7.03 2.07 -21.25
CA GLY A 169 7.48 2.08 -22.64
C GLY A 169 8.94 2.50 -22.81
N ASP A 170 9.43 3.37 -21.94
CA ASP A 170 10.78 3.95 -22.00
C ASP A 170 11.79 3.28 -21.05
N ARG A 171 11.38 2.22 -20.34
CA ARG A 171 12.16 1.56 -19.28
C ARG A 171 13.60 1.19 -19.65
N GLU A 172 13.85 0.83 -20.91
CA GLU A 172 15.19 0.47 -21.40
C GLU A 172 16.12 1.70 -21.55
N ASN A 173 15.55 2.90 -21.67
CA ASN A 173 16.26 4.16 -21.84
C ASN A 173 16.49 4.91 -20.51
N LEU A 174 15.95 4.40 -19.41
CA LEU A 174 16.00 5.02 -18.08
C LEU A 174 17.24 4.65 -17.25
N GLY A 175 18.21 4.02 -17.91
CA GLY A 175 19.54 3.77 -17.36
C GLY A 175 19.75 2.39 -16.77
N THR A 176 21.02 2.08 -16.56
CA THR A 176 21.49 0.77 -16.08
C THR A 176 22.61 0.94 -15.07
N ILE A 177 22.66 0.06 -14.06
CA ILE A 177 23.83 -0.10 -13.19
C ILE A 177 24.73 -1.18 -13.79
N PRO A 178 26.02 -0.91 -14.04
CA PRO A 178 26.95 -1.92 -14.51
C PRO A 178 27.13 -3.01 -13.45
N ILE A 179 26.98 -4.27 -13.85
CA ILE A 179 27.24 -5.44 -12.99
C ILE A 179 28.34 -6.28 -13.65
N PRO A 180 29.45 -6.58 -12.95
CA PRO A 180 30.48 -7.46 -13.47
C PRO A 180 29.90 -8.81 -13.90
N GLY A 181 30.13 -9.20 -15.16
CA GLY A 181 29.60 -10.45 -15.73
C GLY A 181 28.21 -10.36 -16.36
N LEU A 182 27.59 -9.17 -16.38
CA LEU A 182 26.32 -8.91 -17.08
C LEU A 182 26.55 -7.84 -18.16
N GLU A 183 26.56 -8.26 -19.43
CA GLU A 183 26.94 -7.39 -20.57
C GLU A 183 26.10 -6.12 -20.68
N ASN A 184 24.83 -6.16 -20.25
CA ASN A 184 23.89 -5.04 -20.35
C ASN A 184 23.63 -4.34 -19.00
N GLY A 185 24.33 -4.73 -17.93
CA GLY A 185 24.03 -4.28 -16.58
C GLY A 185 22.59 -4.62 -16.14
N MET A 186 22.14 -4.05 -15.02
CA MET A 186 20.77 -4.17 -14.53
C MET A 186 20.03 -2.85 -14.70
N GLN A 187 18.81 -2.89 -15.25
CA GLN A 187 18.05 -1.67 -15.52
C GLN A 187 17.60 -1.00 -14.21
N LEU A 188 17.74 0.33 -14.13
CA LEU A 188 17.30 1.10 -12.96
C LEU A 188 15.79 0.97 -12.73
N PHE A 189 15.03 0.86 -13.81
CA PHE A 189 13.58 0.62 -13.76
C PHE A 189 13.23 -0.71 -13.06
N GLU A 190 13.93 -1.79 -13.39
CA GLU A 190 13.77 -3.10 -12.76
C GLU A 190 14.20 -3.09 -11.29
N ILE A 191 15.28 -2.36 -10.96
CA ILE A 191 15.72 -2.18 -9.57
C ILE A 191 14.62 -1.49 -8.76
N LEU A 192 14.05 -0.39 -9.27
CA LEU A 192 12.95 0.30 -8.61
C LEU A 192 11.73 -0.62 -8.42
N GLN A 193 11.36 -1.37 -9.46
CA GLN A 193 10.22 -2.30 -9.42
C GLN A 193 10.43 -3.40 -8.36
N ASN A 194 11.63 -3.95 -8.27
CA ASN A 194 11.97 -4.95 -7.26
C ASN A 194 11.89 -4.37 -5.83
N ARG A 195 12.34 -3.12 -5.64
CA ARG A 195 12.25 -2.44 -4.34
C ARG A 195 10.80 -2.18 -3.93
N ILE A 196 9.97 -1.71 -4.86
CA ILE A 196 8.52 -1.52 -4.62
C ILE A 196 7.83 -2.86 -4.34
N SER A 197 8.23 -3.94 -5.00
CA SER A 197 7.71 -5.29 -4.73
C SER A 197 8.06 -5.75 -3.31
N SER A 198 9.28 -5.51 -2.84
CA SER A 198 9.66 -5.80 -1.44
C SER A 198 8.83 -4.98 -0.43
N LEU A 199 8.47 -3.74 -0.76
CA LEU A 199 7.53 -2.96 0.03
C LEU A 199 6.10 -3.55 0.03
N SER A 200 5.72 -4.30 -1.01
CA SER A 200 4.46 -5.07 -1.02
C SER A 200 4.49 -6.19 0.01
N ASP A 201 5.57 -6.99 0.05
CA ASP A 201 5.72 -8.08 1.01
C ASP A 201 5.64 -7.57 2.47
N GLN A 202 6.19 -6.38 2.73
CA GLN A 202 6.09 -5.75 4.05
C GLN A 202 4.67 -5.27 4.38
N ARG A 203 3.93 -4.74 3.39
CA ARG A 203 2.49 -4.44 3.54
C ARG A 203 1.69 -5.69 3.87
N ASP A 204 2.03 -6.83 3.26
CA ASP A 204 1.39 -8.12 3.55
C ASP A 204 1.57 -8.53 5.02
N ASN A 205 2.75 -8.33 5.58
CA ASN A 205 3.01 -8.55 7.00
C ASN A 205 2.23 -7.57 7.90
N LEU A 206 2.15 -6.28 7.52
CA LEU A 206 1.40 -5.29 8.28
C LEU A 206 -0.10 -5.62 8.38
N ALA A 207 -0.69 -6.15 7.30
CA ALA A 207 -2.08 -6.60 7.31
C ALA A 207 -2.34 -7.71 8.34
N SER A 208 -1.46 -8.71 8.41
CA SER A 208 -1.55 -9.81 9.38
C SER A 208 -1.43 -9.30 10.83
N LEU A 209 -0.50 -8.37 11.08
CA LEU A 209 -0.34 -7.74 12.39
C LEU A 209 -1.54 -6.87 12.77
N LEU A 210 -2.11 -6.15 11.81
CA LEU A 210 -3.32 -5.35 12.01
C LEU A 210 -4.52 -6.22 12.41
N ASN A 211 -4.70 -7.38 11.78
CA ASN A 211 -5.73 -8.33 12.17
C ASN A 211 -5.53 -8.81 13.62
N THR A 212 -4.28 -9.11 14.00
CA THR A 212 -3.92 -9.48 15.38
C THR A 212 -4.24 -8.36 16.38
N VAL A 213 -3.96 -7.11 16.01
CA VAL A 213 -4.30 -5.91 16.80
C VAL A 213 -5.81 -5.83 17.05
N VAL A 214 -6.61 -6.02 16.01
CA VAL A 214 -8.08 -5.90 16.10
C VAL A 214 -8.71 -7.05 16.88
N GLN A 215 -8.19 -8.27 16.74
CA GLN A 215 -8.70 -9.44 17.44
C GLN A 215 -8.33 -9.44 18.93
N THR A 216 -7.06 -9.17 19.25
CA THR A 216 -6.55 -9.30 20.61
C THR A 216 -6.71 -8.02 21.43
N LYS A 217 -6.72 -6.86 20.76
CA LYS A 217 -6.85 -5.53 21.36
C LYS A 217 -5.79 -5.20 22.42
N THR A 218 -4.65 -5.88 22.39
CA THR A 218 -3.59 -5.71 23.41
C THR A 218 -2.56 -4.66 23.02
N LEU A 219 -1.95 -4.01 24.02
CA LEU A 219 -0.82 -3.11 23.80
C LEU A 219 0.37 -3.81 23.15
N ALA A 220 0.61 -5.09 23.46
CA ALA A 220 1.68 -5.87 22.86
C ALA A 220 1.48 -6.03 21.34
N ALA A 221 0.26 -6.34 20.89
CA ALA A 221 -0.06 -6.42 19.47
C ALA A 221 0.10 -5.05 18.79
N VAL A 222 -0.35 -3.97 19.42
CA VAL A 222 -0.21 -2.60 18.87
C VAL A 222 1.26 -2.19 18.74
N LYS A 223 2.11 -2.54 19.71
CA LYS A 223 3.56 -2.31 19.64
C LYS A 223 4.25 -3.16 18.57
N ALA A 224 3.81 -4.40 18.37
CA ALA A 224 4.32 -5.25 17.29
C ALA A 224 3.98 -4.65 15.92
N LEU A 225 2.74 -4.17 15.75
CA LEU A 225 2.33 -3.45 14.55
C LEU A 225 3.18 -2.18 14.35
N LEU A 226 3.33 -1.35 15.37
CA LEU A 226 4.15 -0.13 15.31
C LEU A 226 5.60 -0.43 14.92
N SER A 227 6.20 -1.48 15.47
CA SER A 227 7.59 -1.86 15.18
C SER A 227 7.75 -2.28 13.71
N ALA A 228 6.83 -3.09 13.20
CA ALA A 228 6.81 -3.45 11.79
C ALA A 228 6.56 -2.22 10.90
N ASP A 229 5.76 -1.27 11.39
CA ASP A 229 5.43 -0.07 10.64
C ASP A 229 6.57 0.94 10.55
N ILE A 230 7.39 1.04 11.60
CA ILE A 230 8.65 1.76 11.61
C ILE A 230 9.61 1.15 10.57
N ALA A 231 9.74 -0.18 10.56
CA ALA A 231 10.59 -0.86 9.59
C ALA A 231 10.10 -0.61 8.15
N TYR A 232 8.79 -0.61 7.94
CA TYR A 232 8.19 -0.31 6.64
C TYR A 232 8.42 1.14 6.22
N ALA A 233 8.20 2.12 7.10
CA ALA A 233 8.51 3.52 6.81
C ALA A 233 10.00 3.76 6.54
N GLN A 234 10.90 3.07 7.26
CA GLN A 234 12.33 3.11 6.99
C GLN A 234 12.66 2.55 5.60
N ALA A 235 12.07 1.42 5.21
CA ALA A 235 12.27 0.86 3.88
C ALA A 235 11.82 1.82 2.77
N VAL A 236 10.76 2.61 3.01
CA VAL A 236 10.31 3.66 2.08
C VAL A 236 11.32 4.81 2.00
N VAL A 237 11.88 5.25 3.14
CA VAL A 237 12.99 6.21 3.17
C VAL A 237 14.20 5.69 2.38
N ASP A 238 14.52 4.40 2.52
CA ASP A 238 15.65 3.79 1.80
C ASP A 238 15.43 3.79 0.29
N VAL A 239 14.19 3.53 -0.16
CA VAL A 239 13.83 3.66 -1.59
C VAL A 239 13.93 5.11 -2.06
N SER A 240 13.40 6.06 -1.28
CA SER A 240 13.53 7.50 -1.56
C SER A 240 14.98 7.96 -1.69
N ASN A 241 15.86 7.51 -0.81
CA ASN A 241 17.30 7.80 -0.86
C ASN A 241 17.94 7.21 -2.12
N MET A 242 17.66 5.95 -2.42
CA MET A 242 18.16 5.30 -3.63
C MET A 242 17.72 6.04 -4.89
N ILE A 243 16.46 6.49 -4.97
CA ILE A 243 15.97 7.32 -6.09
C ILE A 243 16.80 8.61 -6.18
N ASN A 244 16.94 9.32 -5.07
CA ASN A 244 17.64 10.61 -4.99
C ASN A 244 19.13 10.51 -5.36
N GLU A 245 19.80 9.42 -4.97
CA GLU A 245 21.25 9.28 -5.10
C GLU A 245 21.69 8.52 -6.36
N GLN A 246 20.88 7.57 -6.84
CA GLN A 246 21.32 6.56 -7.81
C GLN A 246 20.46 6.51 -9.07
N MET A 247 19.32 7.21 -9.12
CA MET A 247 18.37 7.14 -10.24
C MET A 247 18.22 8.47 -10.99
N GLY A 248 19.34 9.20 -11.17
CA GLY A 248 19.37 10.53 -11.81
C GLY A 248 18.61 10.62 -13.13
N GLN A 249 18.75 9.63 -14.02
CA GLN A 249 18.03 9.60 -15.30
C GLN A 249 16.51 9.44 -15.14
N MET A 250 16.06 8.72 -14.11
CA MET A 250 14.64 8.58 -13.81
C MET A 250 14.10 9.84 -13.15
N THR A 251 14.87 10.49 -12.28
CA THR A 251 14.49 11.78 -11.67
C THR A 251 14.44 12.91 -12.70
N ASP A 252 15.34 12.90 -13.69
CA ASP A 252 15.32 13.82 -14.84
C ASP A 252 14.07 13.58 -15.71
N ALA A 253 13.61 12.33 -15.78
CA ALA A 253 12.32 11.93 -16.36
C ALA A 253 11.13 12.10 -15.38
N GLY A 254 11.30 12.86 -14.31
CA GLY A 254 10.22 13.27 -13.41
C GLY A 254 9.85 12.29 -12.31
N LEU A 255 10.67 11.27 -12.00
CA LEU A 255 10.47 10.41 -10.84
C LEU A 255 10.69 11.22 -9.54
N PRO A 256 9.69 11.35 -8.65
CA PRO A 256 9.85 12.09 -7.41
C PRO A 256 10.53 11.26 -6.33
N THR A 257 11.37 11.90 -5.52
CA THR A 257 12.14 11.22 -4.47
C THR A 257 11.32 10.95 -3.20
N MET A 258 10.33 11.78 -2.87
CA MET A 258 9.49 11.67 -1.65
C MET A 258 10.27 11.59 -0.31
N LEU A 259 11.55 12.00 -0.31
CA LEU A 259 12.45 11.73 0.81
C LEU A 259 12.05 12.49 2.09
N ALA A 260 11.73 13.78 1.95
CA ALA A 260 11.36 14.61 3.10
C ALA A 260 10.05 14.12 3.74
N GLU A 261 9.08 13.76 2.91
CA GLU A 261 7.79 13.22 3.33
C GLU A 261 7.97 11.87 4.05
N ALA A 262 8.76 10.95 3.48
CA ALA A 262 9.04 9.65 4.08
C ALA A 262 9.78 9.79 5.43
N GLN A 263 10.74 10.71 5.53
CA GLN A 263 11.44 11.00 6.78
C GLN A 263 10.51 11.60 7.85
N GLY A 264 9.61 12.49 7.46
CA GLY A 264 8.58 13.04 8.36
C GLY A 264 7.63 11.96 8.89
N ALA A 265 7.20 11.05 8.01
CA ALA A 265 6.38 9.89 8.37
C ALA A 265 7.09 8.96 9.37
N LEU A 266 8.36 8.61 9.10
CA LEU A 266 9.17 7.80 10.00
C LEU A 266 9.36 8.47 11.37
N SER A 267 9.67 9.77 11.39
CA SER A 267 9.87 10.52 12.63
C SER A 267 8.63 10.51 13.52
N THR A 268 7.45 10.60 12.90
CA THR A 268 6.16 10.51 13.59
C THR A 268 5.96 9.16 14.27
N LEU A 269 6.31 8.06 13.60
CA LEU A 269 6.22 6.71 14.17
C LEU A 269 7.22 6.48 15.29
N VAL A 270 8.47 6.90 15.11
CA VAL A 270 9.52 6.75 16.13
C VAL A 270 9.15 7.51 17.40
N ALA A 271 8.58 8.71 17.27
CA ALA A 271 8.08 9.47 18.41
C ALA A 271 6.94 8.76 19.16
N ALA A 272 6.09 8.01 18.46
CA ALA A 272 5.01 7.22 19.07
C ALA A 272 5.51 5.95 19.78
N ASN A 273 6.76 5.54 19.55
CA ASN A 273 7.39 4.38 20.19
C ASN A 273 8.18 4.73 21.46
N ALA A 274 8.40 6.02 21.72
CA ALA A 274 9.10 6.56 22.90
C ALA A 274 8.19 6.61 24.13
#